data_AF-A0A1D9GSE5-F1
#
_entry.id   AF-A0A1D9GSE5-F1
#
_cell.length_a   1.000
_cell.length_b   1.000
_cell.length_c   1.000
_cell.angle_alpha   90.00
_cell.angle_beta   90.00
_cell.angle_gamma   90.00
#
_symmetry.space_group_name_H-M   'P 1'
#
loop_
_entity.id
_entity.type
_entity.pdbx_description
1 polymer ?
#
loop_
_entity_poly.entity_id
_entity_poly.type
_entity_poly.pdbx_seq_one_letter_code
_entity_poly.pdbx_strand_id
1 'polypeptide(L)'
;MEEQNEVLDPVQAEPATALALYDPIESGLAELRTAGAEAFDVKSTAGNKAAREFIQHCVAIRTATEEAYTNWNRPIMAVQKQAREKRDEILGAVKAIEAPVKDQIDAEQKRKDEERTAKMKAEADRIKVHQACLNAIATLPRDYISSPAADVEAAIRDLESPEYLDSRNWEEYAEQAAAAIDAALTTLRAHLENAKAREELAAMRAQQQAEADARRAEQEAAEAERRRVDGIKERIRAIEQAPSTCIGLAARQIQARIDSLAREAADDFAEFQAEAAAAIDAALTNLQTLLAAAKDAEELKQLRDDAAARKRQEEEAKEAAARAEREAEERRQADARAAEEQRKRDEAEAIRREQEAAKAAAERVRAQAGTLLALLTEARAHVPAGDLADRIDAAIAQATGSAA
;
A
#
# COMPACT_ATOMS: atom_id res chain seq x y z
N MET A 1 83.94 -56.04 15.56
CA MET A 1 85.27 -55.93 14.95
C MET A 1 85.73 -54.52 15.21
N GLU A 2 86.56 -54.36 16.25
CA GLU A 2 87.28 -53.12 16.52
C GLU A 2 88.38 -53.00 15.46
N GLU A 3 88.17 -52.14 14.46
CA GLU A 3 89.21 -51.82 13.50
C GLU A 3 89.92 -50.53 13.90
N GLN A 4 91.24 -50.69 13.98
CA GLN A 4 92.23 -49.73 14.44
C GLN A 4 92.22 -48.50 13.54
N ASN A 5 91.83 -47.34 14.10
CA ASN A 5 91.96 -46.05 13.43
C ASN A 5 93.31 -45.44 13.84
N GLU A 6 94.39 -45.93 13.24
CA GLU A 6 95.74 -45.40 13.42
C GLU A 6 95.85 -44.08 12.66
N VAL A 7 95.81 -42.97 13.40
CA VAL A 7 96.00 -41.62 12.87
C VAL A 7 97.50 -41.45 12.58
N LEU A 8 97.87 -41.37 11.31
CA LEU A 8 99.26 -41.17 10.87
C LEU A 8 99.79 -39.79 11.31
N ASP A 9 100.86 -39.78 12.12
CA ASP A 9 101.57 -38.58 12.54
C ASP A 9 102.34 -37.91 11.37
N PRO A 10 102.42 -36.57 11.32
CA PRO A 10 103.12 -35.85 10.24
C PRO A 10 104.65 -36.00 10.34
N VAL A 11 105.27 -36.38 9.22
CA VAL A 11 106.73 -36.58 9.05
C VAL A 11 107.51 -35.26 9.21
N GLN A 12 108.55 -35.23 10.05
CA GLN A 12 109.49 -34.10 10.17
C GLN A 12 110.56 -34.11 9.07
N ALA A 13 110.89 -32.93 8.51
CA ALA A 13 111.89 -32.76 7.47
C ALA A 13 113.19 -32.16 8.03
N GLU A 14 114.34 -32.80 7.82
CA GLU A 14 115.65 -32.26 8.18
C GLU A 14 116.29 -31.44 7.02
N PRO A 15 116.60 -30.14 7.20
CA PRO A 15 117.15 -29.28 6.14
C PRO A 15 118.66 -29.04 6.19
N ALA A 16 119.39 -29.62 7.15
CA ALA A 16 120.71 -29.12 7.55
C ALA A 16 121.82 -29.26 6.50
N THR A 17 121.78 -30.24 5.60
CA THR A 17 122.89 -30.53 4.68
C THR A 17 122.95 -29.59 3.48
N ALA A 18 121.90 -28.81 3.23
CA ALA A 18 121.71 -28.18 1.94
C ALA A 18 122.25 -26.74 1.83
N LEU A 19 122.40 -26.05 2.97
CA LEU A 19 122.99 -24.71 3.03
C LEU A 19 124.53 -24.71 2.97
N ALA A 20 125.17 -25.84 3.29
CA ALA A 20 126.63 -25.99 3.23
C ALA A 20 127.24 -25.78 1.83
N LEU A 21 126.42 -25.82 0.76
CA LEU A 21 126.85 -25.49 -0.61
C LEU A 21 127.24 -24.02 -0.79
N TYR A 22 126.82 -23.14 0.13
CA TYR A 22 127.15 -21.72 0.09
C TYR A 22 128.48 -21.39 0.79
N ASP A 23 129.03 -22.26 1.64
CA ASP A 23 130.25 -21.97 2.41
C ASP A 23 131.46 -21.59 1.52
N PRO A 24 131.74 -22.26 0.38
CA PRO A 24 132.83 -21.86 -0.51
C PRO A 24 132.54 -20.53 -1.26
N ILE A 25 131.26 -20.24 -1.51
CA ILE A 25 130.81 -19.01 -2.17
C ILE A 25 130.98 -17.82 -1.21
N GLU A 26 130.63 -18.01 0.05
CA GLU A 26 130.84 -17.01 1.11
C GLU A 26 132.32 -16.72 1.32
N SER A 27 133.16 -17.76 1.30
CA SER A 27 134.62 -17.63 1.34
C SER A 27 135.16 -16.85 0.14
N GLY A 28 134.76 -17.22 -1.09
CA GLY A 28 135.17 -16.50 -2.31
C GLY A 28 134.67 -15.05 -2.35
N LEU A 29 133.49 -14.75 -1.81
CA LEU A 29 132.99 -13.39 -1.66
C LEU A 29 133.86 -12.56 -0.70
N ALA A 30 134.36 -13.16 0.40
CA ALA A 30 135.28 -12.49 1.32
C ALA A 30 136.64 -12.19 0.65
N GLU A 31 137.14 -13.12 -0.18
CA GLU A 31 138.35 -12.90 -0.98
C GLU A 31 138.16 -11.77 -1.99
N LEU A 32 137.03 -11.74 -2.71
CA LEU A 32 136.70 -10.65 -3.63
C LEU A 32 136.62 -9.29 -2.93
N ARG A 33 136.04 -9.23 -1.73
CA ARG A 33 136.01 -7.98 -0.95
C ARG A 33 137.41 -7.48 -0.61
N THR A 34 138.31 -8.40 -0.26
CA THR A 34 139.70 -8.06 0.05
C THR A 34 140.45 -7.64 -1.21
N ALA A 35 140.33 -8.39 -2.30
CA ALA A 35 141.02 -8.11 -3.56
C ALA A 35 140.51 -6.82 -4.25
N GLY A 36 139.27 -6.42 -4.02
CA GLY A 36 138.68 -5.21 -4.57
C GLY A 36 138.83 -3.95 -3.70
N ALA A 37 139.55 -4.02 -2.57
CA ALA A 37 139.64 -2.91 -1.62
C ALA A 37 140.47 -1.72 -2.16
N GLU A 38 141.42 -1.97 -3.05
CA GLU A 38 142.29 -0.95 -3.66
C GLU A 38 141.93 -0.69 -5.13
N ALA A 39 142.21 0.52 -5.62
CA ALA A 39 141.90 0.89 -7.00
C ALA A 39 142.89 0.26 -7.99
N PHE A 40 142.38 -0.45 -9.00
CA PHE A 40 143.19 -1.01 -10.07
C PHE A 40 143.68 0.08 -11.04
N ASP A 41 144.98 0.11 -11.35
CA ASP A 41 145.53 1.00 -12.40
C ASP A 41 145.27 0.44 -13.82
N VAL A 42 144.04 0.65 -14.29
CA VAL A 42 143.55 0.14 -15.58
C VAL A 42 144.19 0.77 -16.82
N LYS A 43 144.99 1.83 -16.66
CA LYS A 43 145.73 2.44 -17.78
C LYS A 43 146.99 1.65 -18.11
N SER A 44 147.54 0.90 -17.16
CA SER A 44 148.63 -0.04 -17.40
C SER A 44 148.09 -1.37 -17.94
N THR A 45 148.83 -2.01 -18.84
CA THR A 45 148.44 -3.33 -19.39
C THR A 45 148.30 -4.38 -18.28
N ALA A 46 149.17 -4.35 -17.27
CA ALA A 46 149.14 -5.27 -16.14
C ALA A 46 147.91 -5.02 -15.23
N GLY A 47 147.63 -3.76 -14.88
CA GLY A 47 146.48 -3.42 -14.05
C GLY A 47 145.13 -3.62 -14.75
N ASN A 48 145.05 -3.42 -16.08
CA ASN A 48 143.86 -3.75 -16.86
C ASN A 48 143.58 -5.26 -16.88
N LYS A 49 144.64 -6.07 -17.04
CA LYS A 49 144.52 -7.53 -16.95
C LYS A 49 144.01 -7.97 -15.57
N ALA A 50 144.61 -7.45 -14.49
CA ALA A 50 144.18 -7.75 -13.13
C ALA A 50 142.72 -7.33 -12.85
N ALA A 51 142.30 -6.16 -13.32
CA ALA A 51 140.91 -5.72 -13.19
C ALA A 51 139.92 -6.61 -13.94
N ARG A 52 140.28 -7.10 -15.14
CA ARG A 52 139.45 -8.04 -15.90
C ARG A 52 139.35 -9.39 -15.21
N GLU A 53 140.46 -9.90 -14.67
CA GLU A 53 140.50 -11.14 -13.89
C GLU A 53 139.65 -11.02 -12.61
N PHE A 54 139.72 -9.88 -11.92
CA PHE A 54 138.85 -9.58 -10.77
C PHE A 54 137.36 -9.58 -11.14
N ILE A 55 136.98 -8.90 -12.23
CA ILE A 55 135.59 -8.91 -12.72
C ILE A 55 135.14 -10.32 -13.10
N GLN A 56 136.00 -11.10 -13.77
CA GLN A 56 135.70 -12.49 -14.10
C GLN A 56 135.46 -13.32 -12.83
N HIS A 57 136.24 -13.10 -11.77
CA HIS A 57 136.04 -13.76 -10.49
C HIS A 57 134.72 -13.35 -9.81
N CYS A 58 134.35 -12.06 -9.84
CA CYS A 58 133.03 -11.58 -9.40
C CYS A 58 131.87 -12.24 -10.15
N VAL A 59 131.98 -12.34 -11.49
CA VAL A 59 130.97 -13.01 -12.32
C VAL A 59 130.90 -14.49 -11.99
N ALA A 60 132.04 -15.17 -11.81
CA ALA A 60 132.09 -16.57 -11.44
C ALA A 60 131.40 -16.85 -10.10
N ILE A 61 131.68 -16.04 -9.06
CA ILE A 61 131.00 -16.16 -7.76
C ILE A 61 129.50 -15.92 -7.88
N ARG A 62 129.05 -14.90 -8.63
CA ARG A 62 127.61 -14.66 -8.85
C ARG A 62 126.93 -15.83 -9.56
N THR A 63 127.55 -16.35 -10.63
CA THR A 63 127.02 -17.49 -11.37
C THR A 63 126.97 -18.74 -10.48
N ALA A 64 128.00 -18.99 -9.68
CA ALA A 64 128.01 -20.11 -8.73
C ALA A 64 126.89 -20.00 -7.68
N THR A 65 126.57 -18.79 -7.19
CA THR A 65 125.44 -18.55 -6.28
C THR A 65 124.08 -18.87 -6.92
N GLU A 66 123.86 -18.42 -8.16
CA GLU A 66 122.63 -18.67 -8.90
C GLU A 66 122.45 -20.16 -9.24
N GLU A 67 123.54 -20.82 -9.62
CA GLU A 67 123.57 -22.28 -9.85
C GLU A 67 123.32 -23.06 -8.56
N ALA A 68 123.94 -22.67 -7.44
CA ALA A 68 123.71 -23.28 -6.13
C ALA A 68 122.24 -23.17 -5.70
N TYR A 69 121.63 -22.00 -5.84
CA TYR A 69 120.20 -21.80 -5.54
C TYR A 69 119.31 -22.66 -6.44
N THR A 70 119.56 -22.64 -7.74
CA THR A 70 118.73 -23.36 -8.72
C THR A 70 118.83 -24.87 -8.50
N ASN A 71 120.02 -25.39 -8.24
CA ASN A 71 120.26 -26.81 -8.00
C ASN A 71 119.68 -27.27 -6.66
N TRP A 72 119.71 -26.43 -5.63
CA TRP A 72 119.10 -26.71 -4.33
C TRP A 72 117.56 -26.66 -4.37
N ASN A 73 116.98 -25.63 -5.00
CA ASN A 73 115.53 -25.41 -5.00
C ASN A 73 114.77 -26.35 -5.95
N ARG A 74 115.41 -26.79 -7.05
CA ARG A 74 114.81 -27.71 -8.03
C ARG A 74 114.25 -29.00 -7.40
N PRO A 75 115.00 -29.78 -6.58
CA PRO A 75 114.46 -30.97 -5.92
C PRO A 75 113.34 -30.62 -4.92
N ILE A 76 113.41 -29.48 -4.22
CA ILE A 76 112.35 -29.06 -3.28
C ILE A 76 111.03 -28.81 -4.02
N MET A 77 111.07 -28.03 -5.11
CA MET A 77 109.88 -27.78 -5.93
C MET A 77 109.33 -29.06 -6.54
N ALA A 78 110.20 -29.98 -6.95
CA ALA A 78 109.78 -31.29 -7.46
C ALA A 78 109.06 -32.12 -6.38
N VAL A 79 109.60 -32.18 -5.16
CA VAL A 79 108.96 -32.87 -4.02
C VAL A 79 107.63 -32.21 -3.64
N GLN A 80 107.56 -30.87 -3.62
CA GLN A 80 106.30 -30.16 -3.34
C GLN A 80 105.22 -30.45 -4.38
N LYS A 81 105.59 -30.49 -5.66
CA LYS A 81 104.67 -30.85 -6.75
C LYS A 81 104.17 -32.29 -6.56
N GLN A 82 105.07 -33.25 -6.34
CA GLN A 82 104.73 -34.65 -6.09
C GLN A 82 103.82 -34.81 -4.87
N ALA A 83 104.07 -34.08 -3.78
CA ALA A 83 103.25 -34.11 -2.58
C ALA A 83 101.83 -33.59 -2.83
N ARG A 84 101.66 -32.52 -3.63
CA ARG A 84 100.34 -32.00 -4.00
C ARG A 84 99.57 -32.97 -4.89
N GLU A 85 100.24 -33.52 -5.92
CA GLU A 85 99.66 -34.53 -6.80
C GLU A 85 99.24 -35.76 -5.99
N LYS A 86 100.08 -36.21 -5.05
CA LYS A 86 99.75 -37.36 -4.19
C LYS A 86 98.60 -37.08 -3.25
N ARG A 87 98.52 -35.89 -2.66
CA ARG A 87 97.37 -35.45 -1.85
C ARG A 87 96.09 -35.48 -2.67
N ASP A 88 96.11 -34.91 -3.86
CA ASP A 88 94.91 -34.81 -4.72
C ASP A 88 94.47 -36.19 -5.22
N GLU A 89 95.42 -37.07 -5.55
CA GLU A 89 95.17 -38.48 -5.86
C GLU A 89 94.50 -39.19 -4.67
N ILE A 90 95.05 -39.07 -3.45
CA ILE A 90 94.50 -39.69 -2.25
C ILE A 90 93.11 -39.13 -1.94
N LEU A 91 92.91 -37.81 -1.98
CA LEU A 91 91.61 -37.20 -1.74
C LEU A 91 90.57 -37.60 -2.79
N GLY A 92 90.97 -37.70 -4.05
CA GLY A 92 90.11 -38.19 -5.14
C GLY A 92 89.71 -39.65 -4.93
N ALA A 93 90.66 -40.51 -4.58
CA ALA A 93 90.41 -41.93 -4.29
C ALA A 93 89.52 -42.12 -3.05
N VAL A 94 89.79 -41.39 -1.96
CA VAL A 94 88.95 -41.42 -0.75
C VAL A 94 87.52 -40.97 -1.07
N LYS A 95 87.34 -39.89 -1.83
CA LYS A 95 86.00 -39.43 -2.25
C LYS A 95 85.29 -40.44 -3.16
N ALA A 96 86.01 -41.10 -4.05
CA ALA A 96 85.43 -42.14 -4.92
C ALA A 96 84.94 -43.36 -4.12
N ILE A 97 85.55 -43.64 -2.96
CA ILE A 97 85.11 -44.67 -2.02
C ILE A 97 83.97 -44.16 -1.12
N GLU A 98 84.06 -42.92 -0.63
CA GLU A 98 83.07 -42.30 0.27
C GLU A 98 81.72 -42.06 -0.42
N ALA A 99 81.73 -41.50 -1.63
CA ALA A 99 80.53 -41.09 -2.36
C ALA A 99 79.46 -42.20 -2.48
N PRO A 100 79.78 -43.43 -2.95
CA PRO A 100 78.76 -44.48 -3.05
C PRO A 100 78.22 -44.92 -1.69
N VAL A 101 79.03 -44.87 -0.63
CA VAL A 101 78.58 -45.20 0.74
C VAL A 101 77.64 -44.11 1.26
N LYS A 102 77.98 -42.84 1.03
CA LYS A 102 77.14 -41.69 1.36
C LYS A 102 75.79 -41.75 0.63
N ASP A 103 75.81 -42.03 -0.68
CA ASP A 103 74.59 -42.17 -1.49
C ASP A 103 73.69 -43.32 -0.97
N GLN A 104 74.28 -44.44 -0.53
CA GLN A 104 73.54 -45.54 0.11
C GLN A 104 72.91 -45.13 1.44
N ILE A 105 73.64 -44.39 2.29
CA ILE A 105 73.13 -43.87 3.57
C ILE A 105 71.96 -42.91 3.32
N ASP A 106 72.12 -41.97 2.39
CA ASP A 106 71.10 -40.98 2.06
C ASP A 106 69.85 -41.64 1.47
N ALA A 107 70.00 -42.66 0.62
CA ALA A 107 68.89 -43.43 0.06
C ALA A 107 68.11 -44.22 1.12
N GLU A 108 68.81 -44.88 2.05
CA GLU A 108 68.19 -45.63 3.14
C GLU A 108 67.49 -44.71 4.15
N GLN A 109 68.09 -43.56 4.45
CA GLN A 109 67.48 -42.54 5.31
C GLN A 109 66.19 -42.01 4.68
N LYS A 110 66.23 -41.70 3.38
CA LYS A 110 65.04 -41.29 2.62
C LYS A 110 63.94 -42.37 2.65
N ARG A 111 64.26 -43.65 2.41
CA ARG A 111 63.30 -44.76 2.48
C ARG A 111 62.65 -44.85 3.87
N LYS A 112 63.44 -44.76 4.94
CA LYS A 112 62.95 -44.78 6.33
C LYS A 112 62.04 -43.59 6.63
N ASP A 113 62.39 -42.40 6.16
CA ASP A 113 61.59 -41.20 6.36
C ASP A 113 60.26 -41.27 5.59
N GLU A 114 60.27 -41.79 4.36
CA GLU A 114 59.07 -42.04 3.55
C GLU A 114 58.16 -43.09 4.21
N GLU A 115 58.69 -44.23 4.67
CA GLU A 115 57.93 -45.25 5.40
C GLU A 115 57.34 -44.72 6.71
N ARG A 116 58.11 -43.94 7.48
CA ARG A 116 57.62 -43.29 8.70
C ARG A 116 56.48 -42.34 8.37
N THR A 117 56.62 -41.52 7.33
CA THR A 117 55.60 -40.56 6.91
C THR A 117 54.35 -41.27 6.41
N ALA A 118 54.50 -42.34 5.63
CA ALA A 118 53.38 -43.16 5.15
C ALA A 118 52.62 -43.81 6.32
N LYS A 119 53.34 -44.37 7.30
CA LYS A 119 52.72 -44.95 8.51
C LYS A 119 51.98 -43.89 9.34
N MET A 120 52.59 -42.73 9.56
CA MET A 120 51.94 -41.62 10.28
C MET A 120 50.68 -41.14 9.55
N LYS A 121 50.71 -41.06 8.22
CA LYS A 121 49.56 -40.64 7.42
C LYS A 121 48.44 -41.69 7.46
N ALA A 122 48.77 -42.98 7.29
CA ALA A 122 47.79 -44.06 7.37
C ALA A 122 47.09 -44.08 8.74
N GLU A 123 47.86 -43.87 9.81
CA GLU A 123 47.32 -43.80 11.16
C GLU A 123 46.44 -42.54 11.38
N ALA A 124 46.88 -41.38 10.89
CA ALA A 124 46.08 -40.16 10.95
C ALA A 124 44.76 -40.29 10.17
N ASP A 125 44.80 -40.93 8.99
CA ASP A 125 43.61 -41.21 8.19
C ASP A 125 42.66 -42.19 8.91
N ARG A 126 43.20 -43.24 9.56
CA ARG A 126 42.43 -44.17 10.42
C ARG A 126 41.70 -43.42 11.53
N ILE A 127 42.43 -42.63 12.32
CA ILE A 127 41.87 -41.84 13.43
C ILE A 127 40.79 -40.88 12.93
N LYS A 128 41.06 -40.16 11.82
CA LYS A 128 40.11 -39.20 11.24
C LYS A 128 38.79 -39.86 10.85
N VAL A 129 38.84 -41.08 10.30
CA VAL A 129 37.65 -41.83 9.90
C VAL A 129 36.80 -42.25 11.10
N HIS A 130 37.41 -42.64 12.23
CA HIS A 130 36.68 -42.91 13.47
C HIS A 130 36.07 -41.64 14.07
N GLN A 131 36.86 -40.57 14.18
CA GLN A 131 36.39 -39.28 14.72
C GLN A 131 35.25 -38.68 13.91
N ALA A 132 35.30 -38.76 12.57
CA ALA A 132 34.22 -38.27 11.72
C ALA A 132 32.90 -39.00 11.99
N CYS A 133 32.94 -40.31 12.19
CA CYS A 133 31.75 -41.10 12.49
C CYS A 133 31.22 -40.87 13.92
N LEU A 134 32.11 -40.75 14.91
CA LEU A 134 31.71 -40.36 16.27
C LEU A 134 30.99 -39.01 16.27
N ASN A 135 31.53 -38.04 15.54
CA ASN A 135 30.90 -36.74 15.39
C ASN A 135 29.54 -36.85 14.69
N ALA A 136 29.42 -37.66 13.63
CA ALA A 136 28.14 -37.88 12.95
C ALA A 136 27.07 -38.43 13.89
N ILE A 137 27.41 -39.43 14.72
CA ILE A 137 26.51 -39.97 15.75
C ILE A 137 26.11 -38.88 16.76
N ALA A 138 27.09 -38.14 17.27
CA ALA A 138 26.86 -37.10 18.27
C ALA A 138 25.97 -35.95 17.74
N THR A 139 26.06 -35.63 16.45
CA THR A 139 25.26 -34.57 15.82
C THR A 139 23.90 -35.03 15.33
N LEU A 140 23.68 -36.33 15.14
CA LEU A 140 22.45 -36.89 14.58
C LEU A 140 21.16 -36.36 15.24
N PRO A 141 21.05 -36.26 16.59
CA PRO A 141 19.81 -35.79 17.21
C PRO A 141 19.38 -34.38 16.79
N ARG A 142 20.35 -33.53 16.39
CA ARG A 142 20.09 -32.16 15.97
C ARG A 142 19.18 -32.08 14.74
N ASP A 143 19.28 -33.05 13.84
CA ASP A 143 18.51 -33.07 12.60
C ASP A 143 17.03 -33.43 12.84
N TYR A 144 16.70 -33.92 14.04
CA TYR A 144 15.38 -34.44 14.40
C TYR A 144 14.57 -33.57 15.37
N ILE A 145 15.07 -32.39 15.76
CA ILE A 145 14.41 -31.49 16.75
C ILE A 145 12.96 -31.13 16.35
N SER A 146 12.73 -30.94 15.06
CA SER A 146 11.43 -30.50 14.51
C SER A 146 10.76 -31.56 13.64
N SER A 147 11.31 -32.78 13.61
CA SER A 147 10.75 -33.86 12.81
C SER A 147 9.48 -34.44 13.47
N PRO A 148 8.59 -35.05 12.67
CA PRO A 148 7.45 -35.83 13.15
C PRO A 148 7.90 -36.99 14.05
N ALA A 149 7.03 -37.41 14.97
CA ALA A 149 7.32 -38.50 15.92
C ALA A 149 7.74 -39.80 15.21
N ALA A 150 7.09 -40.12 14.08
CA ALA A 150 7.41 -41.31 13.28
C ALA A 150 8.86 -41.32 12.74
N ASP A 151 9.38 -40.17 12.32
CA ASP A 151 10.74 -40.05 11.78
C ASP A 151 11.78 -40.16 12.90
N VAL A 152 11.49 -39.58 14.08
CA VAL A 152 12.34 -39.73 15.27
C VAL A 152 12.37 -41.18 15.75
N GLU A 153 11.23 -41.88 15.72
CA GLU A 153 11.16 -43.31 16.05
C GLU A 153 11.96 -44.19 15.09
N ALA A 154 11.94 -43.88 13.79
CA ALA A 154 12.75 -44.57 12.81
C ALA A 154 14.25 -44.38 13.09
N ALA A 155 14.69 -43.13 13.36
CA ALA A 155 16.08 -42.85 13.69
C ALA A 155 16.56 -43.53 14.99
N ILE A 156 15.70 -43.61 16.01
CA ILE A 156 15.98 -44.36 17.24
C ILE A 156 16.17 -45.84 16.92
N ARG A 157 15.27 -46.43 16.13
CA ARG A 157 15.34 -47.85 15.75
C ARG A 157 16.62 -48.15 14.96
N ASP A 158 17.02 -47.26 14.06
CA ASP A 158 18.24 -47.43 13.27
C ASP A 158 19.49 -47.41 14.15
N LEU A 159 19.55 -46.49 15.13
CA LEU A 159 20.66 -46.44 16.10
C LEU A 159 20.67 -47.60 17.10
N GLU A 160 19.50 -48.11 17.49
CA GLU A 160 19.35 -49.29 18.36
C GLU A 160 19.63 -50.60 17.62
N SER A 161 19.69 -50.58 16.29
CA SER A 161 20.00 -51.76 15.50
C SER A 161 21.40 -52.28 15.87
N PRO A 162 21.54 -53.58 16.22
CA PRO A 162 22.84 -54.20 16.49
C PRO A 162 23.83 -54.02 15.33
N GLU A 163 23.31 -53.98 14.10
CA GLU A 163 24.07 -53.78 12.87
C GLU A 163 24.74 -52.39 12.82
N TYR A 164 24.23 -51.40 13.53
CA TYR A 164 24.77 -50.04 13.51
C TYR A 164 26.18 -49.98 14.13
N LEU A 165 26.38 -50.59 15.29
CA LEU A 165 27.69 -50.68 15.94
C LEU A 165 28.58 -51.76 15.31
N ASP A 166 28.01 -52.93 15.00
CA ASP A 166 28.77 -54.10 14.52
C ASP A 166 29.22 -53.96 13.06
N SER A 167 28.63 -53.06 12.28
CA SER A 167 29.03 -52.81 10.89
C SER A 167 30.46 -52.32 10.72
N ARG A 168 31.10 -51.83 11.79
CA ARG A 168 32.44 -51.23 11.74
C ARG A 168 33.35 -51.78 12.83
N ASN A 169 34.60 -52.07 12.46
CA ASN A 169 35.67 -52.34 13.42
C ASN A 169 36.08 -51.03 14.11
N TRP A 170 35.59 -50.77 15.32
CA TRP A 170 35.88 -49.55 16.08
C TRP A 170 37.21 -49.57 16.83
N GLU A 171 37.86 -50.74 16.94
CA GLU A 171 39.16 -50.91 17.60
C GLU A 171 39.15 -50.26 19.01
N GLU A 172 40.05 -49.32 19.30
CA GLU A 172 40.10 -48.62 20.59
C GLU A 172 38.96 -47.61 20.83
N TYR A 173 38.17 -47.29 19.79
CA TYR A 173 37.06 -46.34 19.87
C TYR A 173 35.71 -46.99 20.19
N ALA A 174 35.65 -48.31 20.40
CA ALA A 174 34.39 -49.02 20.63
C ALA A 174 33.60 -48.48 21.83
N GLU A 175 34.27 -48.21 22.96
CA GLU A 175 33.63 -47.63 24.15
C GLU A 175 33.13 -46.21 23.90
N GLN A 176 33.90 -45.39 23.16
CA GLN A 176 33.49 -44.03 22.80
C GLN A 176 32.29 -44.03 21.85
N ALA A 177 32.23 -44.98 20.92
CA ALA A 177 31.11 -45.14 20.00
C ALA A 177 29.83 -45.56 20.73
N ALA A 178 29.92 -46.54 21.64
CA ALA A 178 28.79 -46.93 22.48
C ALA A 178 28.26 -45.76 23.31
N ALA A 179 29.15 -45.02 23.98
CA ALA A 179 28.76 -43.85 24.76
C ALA A 179 28.14 -42.73 23.90
N ALA A 180 28.64 -42.50 22.69
CA ALA A 180 28.08 -41.52 21.76
C ALA A 180 26.66 -41.91 21.31
N ILE A 181 26.42 -43.20 21.05
CA ILE A 181 25.10 -43.72 20.69
C ILE A 181 24.13 -43.58 21.86
N ASP A 182 24.52 -43.96 23.08
CA ASP A 182 23.66 -43.83 24.26
C ASP A 182 23.25 -42.36 24.50
N ALA A 183 24.19 -41.43 24.33
CA ALA A 183 23.92 -39.99 24.43
C ALA A 183 22.97 -39.51 23.31
N ALA A 184 23.18 -39.97 22.08
CA ALA A 184 22.32 -39.65 20.94
C ALA A 184 20.89 -40.20 21.13
N LEU A 185 20.76 -41.47 21.55
CA LEU A 185 19.49 -42.12 21.86
C LEU A 185 18.73 -41.41 22.99
N THR A 186 19.43 -41.02 24.06
CA THR A 186 18.82 -40.24 25.16
C THR A 186 18.21 -38.94 24.63
N THR A 187 18.94 -38.23 23.76
CA THR A 187 18.49 -36.96 23.18
C THR A 187 17.32 -37.17 22.20
N LEU A 188 17.41 -38.17 21.32
CA LEU A 188 16.35 -38.52 20.37
C LEU A 188 15.07 -38.96 21.08
N ARG A 189 15.16 -39.75 22.15
CA ARG A 189 13.99 -40.13 22.96
C ARG A 189 13.33 -38.90 23.59
N ALA A 190 14.10 -37.93 24.07
CA ALA A 190 13.54 -36.65 24.52
C ALA A 190 12.87 -35.87 23.37
N HIS A 191 13.44 -35.88 22.16
CA HIS A 191 12.80 -35.28 20.98
C HIS A 191 11.53 -36.01 20.57
N LEU A 192 11.47 -37.34 20.71
CA LEU A 192 10.28 -38.13 20.42
C LEU A 192 9.11 -37.76 21.34
N GLU A 193 9.36 -37.68 22.65
CA GLU A 193 8.34 -37.26 23.62
C GLU A 193 7.83 -35.85 23.31
N ASN A 194 8.73 -34.93 22.95
CA ASN A 194 8.35 -33.59 22.52
C ASN A 194 7.55 -33.60 21.21
N ALA A 195 7.91 -34.44 20.24
CA ALA A 195 7.19 -34.58 18.99
C ALA A 195 5.77 -35.11 19.20
N LYS A 196 5.61 -36.18 20.01
CA LYS A 196 4.31 -36.73 20.41
C LYS A 196 3.44 -35.68 21.09
N ALA A 197 3.98 -34.94 22.07
CA ALA A 197 3.25 -33.87 22.74
C ALA A 197 2.80 -32.75 21.78
N ARG A 198 3.63 -32.38 20.79
CA ARG A 198 3.25 -31.40 19.76
C ARG A 198 2.10 -31.91 18.88
N GLU A 199 2.17 -33.16 18.45
CA GLU A 199 1.16 -33.79 17.59
C GLU A 199 -0.17 -33.99 18.34
N GLU A 200 -0.14 -34.45 19.59
CA GLU A 200 -1.32 -34.57 20.45
C GLU A 200 -1.99 -33.21 20.68
N LEU A 201 -1.21 -32.17 20.99
CA LEU A 201 -1.73 -30.81 21.16
C LEU A 201 -2.36 -30.28 19.85
N ALA A 202 -1.74 -30.58 18.70
CA ALA A 202 -2.29 -30.21 17.40
C ALA A 202 -3.60 -30.96 17.10
N ALA A 203 -3.67 -32.25 17.41
CA ALA A 203 -4.88 -33.06 17.26
C ALA A 203 -6.02 -32.57 18.17
N MET A 204 -5.72 -32.27 19.45
CA MET A 204 -6.70 -31.70 20.38
C MET A 204 -7.23 -30.35 19.89
N ARG A 205 -6.34 -29.47 19.38
CA ARG A 205 -6.75 -28.17 18.81
C ARG A 205 -7.63 -28.34 17.57
N ALA A 206 -7.28 -29.26 16.67
CA ALA A 206 -8.07 -29.55 15.49
C ALA A 206 -9.46 -30.08 15.85
N GLN A 207 -9.55 -30.98 16.85
CA GLN A 207 -10.83 -31.48 17.36
C GLN A 207 -11.68 -30.37 17.99
N GLN A 208 -11.08 -29.51 18.83
CA GLN A 208 -11.79 -28.37 19.43
C GLN A 208 -12.29 -27.38 18.40
N GLN A 209 -11.50 -27.11 17.34
CA GLN A 209 -11.91 -26.25 16.24
C GLN A 209 -13.08 -26.87 15.46
N ALA A 210 -13.00 -28.16 15.11
CA ALA A 210 -14.09 -28.85 14.44
C ALA A 210 -15.38 -28.87 15.26
N GLU A 211 -15.30 -29.06 16.58
CA GLU A 211 -16.46 -29.00 17.47
C GLU A 211 -17.03 -27.57 17.56
N ALA A 212 -16.17 -26.56 17.65
CA ALA A 212 -16.60 -25.16 17.66
C ALA A 212 -17.26 -24.75 16.33
N ASP A 213 -16.73 -25.22 15.21
CA ASP A 213 -17.30 -24.98 13.87
C ASP A 213 -18.65 -25.67 13.72
N ALA A 214 -18.79 -26.92 14.19
CA ALA A 214 -20.06 -27.64 14.19
C ALA A 214 -21.11 -26.91 15.05
N ARG A 215 -20.74 -26.45 16.26
CA ARG A 215 -21.64 -25.66 17.12
C ARG A 215 -22.04 -24.34 16.49
N ARG A 216 -21.13 -23.64 15.81
CA ARG A 216 -21.45 -22.40 15.08
C ARG A 216 -22.42 -22.67 13.94
N ALA A 217 -22.18 -23.71 13.14
CA ALA A 217 -23.09 -24.09 12.06
C ALA A 217 -24.49 -24.46 12.58
N GLU A 218 -24.58 -25.19 13.70
CA GLU A 218 -25.86 -25.51 14.34
C GLU A 218 -26.59 -24.25 14.85
N GLN A 219 -25.87 -23.33 15.48
CA GLN A 219 -26.42 -22.05 15.95
C GLN A 219 -26.91 -21.19 14.78
N GLU A 220 -26.13 -21.07 13.71
CA GLU A 220 -26.50 -20.32 12.52
C GLU A 220 -27.74 -20.94 11.84
N ALA A 221 -27.82 -22.26 11.74
CA ALA A 221 -29.00 -22.95 11.22
C ALA A 221 -30.23 -22.71 12.11
N ALA A 222 -30.08 -22.80 13.44
CA ALA A 222 -31.17 -22.53 14.38
C ALA A 222 -31.63 -21.06 14.34
N GLU A 223 -30.71 -20.11 14.21
CA GLU A 223 -31.03 -18.69 14.05
C GLU A 223 -31.72 -18.39 12.72
N ALA A 224 -31.24 -18.99 11.62
CA ALA A 224 -31.87 -18.85 10.31
C ALA A 224 -33.30 -19.38 10.34
N GLU A 225 -33.53 -20.52 10.98
CA GLU A 225 -34.86 -21.08 11.15
C GLU A 225 -35.75 -20.21 12.03
N ARG A 226 -35.23 -19.68 13.15
CA ARG A 226 -35.98 -18.70 13.97
C ARG A 226 -36.36 -17.47 13.17
N ARG A 227 -35.44 -16.90 12.39
CA ARG A 227 -35.73 -15.73 11.54
C ARG A 227 -36.79 -16.05 10.47
N ARG A 228 -36.77 -17.25 9.89
CA ARG A 228 -37.80 -17.69 8.95
C ARG A 228 -39.18 -17.73 9.63
N VAL A 229 -39.25 -18.41 10.78
CA VAL A 229 -40.49 -18.53 11.57
C VAL A 229 -41.01 -17.16 12.03
N ASP A 230 -40.14 -16.31 12.57
CA ASP A 230 -40.51 -14.96 13.03
C ASP A 230 -40.98 -14.08 11.86
N GLY A 231 -40.33 -14.18 10.69
CA GLY A 231 -40.76 -13.49 9.48
C GLY A 231 -42.15 -13.92 8.99
N ILE A 232 -42.47 -15.21 9.09
CA ILE A 232 -43.81 -15.72 8.76
C ILE A 232 -44.84 -15.19 9.75
N LYS A 233 -44.56 -15.26 11.06
CA LYS A 233 -45.47 -14.75 12.11
C LYS A 233 -45.72 -13.26 12.01
N GLU A 234 -44.71 -12.47 11.67
CA GLU A 234 -44.87 -11.02 11.50
C GLU A 234 -45.72 -10.68 10.27
N ARG A 235 -45.61 -11.45 9.18
CA ARG A 235 -46.54 -11.34 8.04
C ARG A 235 -47.98 -11.63 8.43
N ILE A 236 -48.21 -12.69 9.23
CA ILE A 236 -49.55 -13.01 9.75
C ILE A 236 -50.08 -11.86 10.60
N ARG A 237 -49.29 -11.31 11.53
CA ARG A 237 -49.69 -10.11 12.29
C ARG A 237 -50.02 -8.92 11.42
N ALA A 238 -49.24 -8.69 10.35
CA ALA A 238 -49.50 -7.59 9.42
C ALA A 238 -50.84 -7.76 8.68
N ILE A 239 -51.24 -9.00 8.39
CA ILE A 239 -52.57 -9.34 7.87
C ILE A 239 -53.65 -9.03 8.91
N GLU A 240 -53.48 -9.50 10.15
CA GLU A 240 -54.44 -9.27 11.25
C GLU A 240 -54.65 -7.78 11.52
N GLN A 241 -53.60 -6.96 11.40
CA GLN A 241 -53.66 -5.51 11.62
C GLN A 241 -54.13 -4.72 10.40
N ALA A 242 -54.23 -5.32 9.22
CA ALA A 242 -54.61 -4.63 7.98
C ALA A 242 -55.94 -3.86 8.08
N PRO A 243 -57.02 -4.39 8.70
CA PRO A 243 -58.26 -3.64 8.87
C PRO A 243 -58.08 -2.34 9.65
N SER A 244 -57.30 -2.37 10.74
CA SER A 244 -57.04 -1.20 11.58
C SER A 244 -56.31 -0.08 10.83
N THR A 245 -55.39 -0.44 9.94
CA THR A 245 -54.66 0.53 9.11
C THR A 245 -55.52 1.15 8.00
N CYS A 246 -56.67 0.56 7.68
CA CYS A 246 -57.56 1.03 6.62
C CYS A 246 -58.67 1.97 7.11
N ILE A 247 -58.74 2.23 8.42
CA ILE A 247 -59.73 3.14 9.01
C ILE A 247 -59.50 4.56 8.47
N GLY A 248 -60.54 5.15 7.87
CA GLY A 248 -60.49 6.52 7.34
C GLY A 248 -59.96 6.65 5.91
N LEU A 249 -59.59 5.53 5.25
CA LEU A 249 -59.23 5.52 3.83
C LEU A 249 -60.47 5.58 2.93
N ALA A 250 -60.28 6.01 1.68
CA ALA A 250 -61.33 6.03 0.67
C ALA A 250 -61.69 4.61 0.21
N ALA A 251 -62.92 4.40 -0.27
CA ALA A 251 -63.42 3.08 -0.66
C ALA A 251 -62.50 2.36 -1.68
N ARG A 252 -61.93 3.11 -2.63
CA ARG A 252 -60.99 2.57 -3.62
C ARG A 252 -59.69 2.02 -3.01
N GLN A 253 -59.18 2.64 -1.94
CA GLN A 253 -57.95 2.20 -1.28
C GLN A 253 -58.19 0.94 -0.44
N ILE A 254 -59.35 0.88 0.24
CA ILE A 254 -59.77 -0.31 0.98
C ILE A 254 -59.96 -1.50 0.01
N GLN A 255 -60.60 -1.27 -1.15
CA GLN A 255 -60.74 -2.31 -2.18
C GLN A 255 -59.39 -2.82 -2.68
N ALA A 256 -58.43 -1.93 -2.96
CA ALA A 256 -57.10 -2.33 -3.39
C ALA A 256 -56.39 -3.20 -2.33
N ARG A 257 -56.61 -2.93 -1.04
CA ARG A 257 -56.05 -3.73 0.05
C ARG A 257 -56.71 -5.11 0.14
N ILE A 258 -58.02 -5.20 -0.05
CA ILE A 258 -58.77 -6.47 -0.17
C ILE A 258 -58.20 -7.31 -1.32
N ASP A 259 -58.06 -6.71 -2.51
CA ASP A 259 -57.56 -7.42 -3.69
C ASP A 259 -56.11 -7.91 -3.50
N SER A 260 -55.30 -7.15 -2.76
CA SER A 260 -53.94 -7.55 -2.40
C SER A 260 -53.94 -8.75 -1.45
N LEU A 261 -54.77 -8.72 -0.39
CA LEU A 261 -54.86 -9.80 0.59
C LEU A 261 -55.46 -11.08 -0.01
N ALA A 262 -56.45 -10.96 -0.88
CA ALA A 262 -57.09 -12.10 -1.55
C ALA A 262 -56.14 -12.83 -2.53
N ARG A 263 -55.02 -12.20 -2.91
CA ARG A 263 -53.97 -12.83 -3.74
C ARG A 263 -52.90 -13.53 -2.92
N GLU A 264 -52.81 -13.27 -1.62
CA GLU A 264 -51.87 -14.00 -0.76
C GLU A 264 -52.37 -15.44 -0.61
N ALA A 265 -51.58 -16.40 -1.07
CA ALA A 265 -51.90 -17.81 -0.93
C ALA A 265 -51.55 -18.29 0.48
N ALA A 266 -52.45 -19.01 1.13
CA ALA A 266 -52.16 -19.62 2.44
C ALA A 266 -50.93 -20.53 2.37
N ASP A 267 -50.70 -21.17 1.22
CA ASP A 267 -49.57 -22.06 0.96
C ASP A 267 -48.20 -21.39 1.19
N ASP A 268 -48.11 -20.06 1.04
CA ASP A 268 -46.88 -19.28 1.21
C ASP A 268 -46.43 -19.15 2.68
N PHE A 269 -47.24 -19.61 3.65
CA PHE A 269 -46.99 -19.51 5.09
C PHE A 269 -46.49 -20.82 5.71
N ALA A 270 -46.15 -21.81 4.88
CA ALA A 270 -45.54 -23.08 5.29
C ALA A 270 -46.30 -23.75 6.46
N GLU A 271 -45.65 -24.00 7.59
CA GLU A 271 -46.27 -24.66 8.75
C GLU A 271 -47.35 -23.83 9.46
N PHE A 272 -47.49 -22.54 9.13
CA PHE A 272 -48.51 -21.64 9.69
C PHE A 272 -49.68 -21.38 8.73
N GLN A 273 -49.87 -22.24 7.71
CA GLN A 273 -50.97 -22.16 6.73
C GLN A 273 -52.35 -21.96 7.37
N ALA A 274 -52.69 -22.73 8.40
CA ALA A 274 -54.00 -22.66 9.05
C ALA A 274 -54.22 -21.31 9.79
N GLU A 275 -53.19 -20.81 10.47
CA GLU A 275 -53.23 -19.52 11.16
C GLU A 275 -53.31 -18.37 10.16
N ALA A 276 -52.52 -18.42 9.09
CA ALA A 276 -52.54 -17.43 8.03
C ALA A 276 -53.89 -17.38 7.30
N ALA A 277 -54.46 -18.54 6.96
CA ALA A 277 -55.79 -18.60 6.32
C ALA A 277 -56.87 -17.98 7.22
N ALA A 278 -56.87 -18.30 8.51
CA ALA A 278 -57.81 -17.71 9.47
C ALA A 278 -57.63 -16.19 9.60
N ALA A 279 -56.39 -15.70 9.62
CA ALA A 279 -56.09 -14.27 9.66
C ALA A 279 -56.53 -13.55 8.38
N ILE A 280 -56.29 -14.14 7.19
CA ILE A 280 -56.72 -13.60 5.90
C ILE A 280 -58.24 -13.51 5.85
N ASP A 281 -58.96 -14.58 6.17
CA ASP A 281 -60.43 -14.61 6.15
C ASP A 281 -61.03 -13.58 7.11
N ALA A 282 -60.49 -13.48 8.32
CA ALA A 282 -60.92 -12.49 9.31
C ALA A 282 -60.64 -11.06 8.84
N ALA A 283 -59.46 -10.80 8.28
CA ALA A 283 -59.08 -9.49 7.76
C ALA A 283 -59.94 -9.07 6.56
N LEU A 284 -60.19 -9.99 5.62
CA LEU A 284 -61.07 -9.75 4.47
C LEU A 284 -62.50 -9.42 4.91
N THR A 285 -63.05 -10.16 5.86
CA THR A 285 -64.39 -9.91 6.42
C THR A 285 -64.48 -8.52 7.04
N ASN A 286 -63.49 -8.13 7.84
CA ASN A 286 -63.43 -6.80 8.46
C ASN A 286 -63.26 -5.68 7.42
N LEU A 287 -62.38 -5.87 6.43
CA LEU A 287 -62.18 -4.89 5.36
C LEU A 287 -63.40 -4.74 4.46
N GLN A 288 -64.13 -5.82 4.17
CA GLN A 288 -65.40 -5.75 3.44
C GLN A 288 -66.45 -4.93 4.21
N THR A 289 -66.50 -5.09 5.53
CA THR A 289 -67.37 -4.29 6.40
C THR A 289 -66.97 -2.80 6.37
N LEU A 290 -65.67 -2.50 6.47
CA LEU A 290 -65.16 -1.13 6.35
C LEU A 290 -65.41 -0.52 4.96
N LEU A 291 -65.30 -1.32 3.89
CA LEU A 291 -65.57 -0.87 2.54
C LEU A 291 -67.05 -0.50 2.36
N ALA A 292 -67.97 -1.30 2.89
CA ALA A 292 -69.39 -0.99 2.88
C ALA A 292 -69.64 0.34 3.62
N ALA A 293 -69.11 0.49 4.84
CA ALA A 293 -69.25 1.73 5.61
C ALA A 293 -68.62 2.95 4.90
N ALA A 294 -67.48 2.77 4.21
CA ALA A 294 -66.84 3.84 3.45
C ALA A 294 -67.65 4.26 2.21
N LYS A 295 -68.24 3.29 1.49
CA LYS A 295 -69.17 3.57 0.39
C LYS A 295 -70.41 4.30 0.87
N ASP A 296 -71.02 3.85 1.96
CA ASP A 296 -72.18 4.51 2.56
C ASP A 296 -71.84 5.95 2.98
N ALA A 297 -70.65 6.18 3.56
CA ALA A 297 -70.19 7.51 3.92
C ALA A 297 -69.92 8.42 2.71
N GLU A 298 -69.34 7.87 1.63
CA GLU A 298 -69.13 8.58 0.36
C GLU A 298 -70.46 8.93 -0.31
N GLU A 299 -71.42 8.00 -0.35
CA GLU A 299 -72.78 8.23 -0.86
C GLU A 299 -73.53 9.29 -0.03
N LEU A 300 -73.45 9.22 1.30
CA LEU A 300 -74.03 10.22 2.19
C LEU A 300 -73.42 11.61 1.97
N LYS A 301 -72.11 11.67 1.72
CA LYS A 301 -71.41 12.91 1.38
C LYS A 301 -71.87 13.46 0.04
N GLN A 302 -71.98 12.61 -0.99
CA GLN A 302 -72.52 13.01 -2.30
C GLN A 302 -73.94 13.55 -2.18
N LEU A 303 -74.82 12.88 -1.43
CA LEU A 303 -76.18 13.37 -1.19
C LEU A 303 -76.21 14.73 -0.48
N ARG A 304 -75.29 14.96 0.48
CA ARG A 304 -75.15 16.27 1.16
C ARG A 304 -74.63 17.34 0.22
N ASP A 305 -73.63 17.02 -0.60
CA ASP A 305 -73.04 17.95 -1.57
C ASP A 305 -74.07 18.30 -2.66
N ASP A 306 -74.84 17.32 -3.15
CA ASP A 306 -75.95 17.50 -4.09
C ASP A 306 -77.10 18.32 -3.48
N ALA A 307 -77.47 18.05 -2.23
CA ALA A 307 -78.46 18.86 -1.52
C ALA A 307 -77.99 20.29 -1.29
N ALA A 308 -76.72 20.49 -0.96
CA ALA A 308 -76.11 21.81 -0.83
C ALA A 308 -76.04 22.53 -2.19
N ALA A 309 -75.73 21.81 -3.28
CA ALA A 309 -75.74 22.35 -4.64
C ALA A 309 -77.15 22.77 -5.07
N ARG A 310 -78.17 21.93 -4.81
CA ARG A 310 -79.58 22.27 -5.05
C ARG A 310 -80.00 23.49 -4.24
N LYS A 311 -79.61 23.56 -2.96
CA LYS A 311 -79.90 24.73 -2.12
C LYS A 311 -79.25 26.01 -2.65
N ARG A 312 -77.99 25.93 -3.11
CA ARG A 312 -77.32 27.07 -3.78
C ARG A 312 -78.04 27.48 -5.06
N GLN A 313 -78.44 26.52 -5.91
CA GLN A 313 -79.21 26.80 -7.11
C GLN A 313 -80.58 27.43 -6.80
N GLU A 314 -81.26 27.00 -5.74
CA GLU A 314 -82.51 27.62 -5.28
C GLU A 314 -82.30 29.04 -4.73
N GLU A 315 -81.23 29.28 -3.96
CA GLU A 315 -80.88 30.61 -3.45
C GLU A 315 -80.50 31.56 -4.59
N GLU A 316 -79.69 31.12 -5.54
CA GLU A 316 -79.34 31.86 -6.76
C GLU A 316 -80.59 32.16 -7.61
N ALA A 317 -81.51 31.20 -7.76
CA ALA A 317 -82.76 31.40 -8.47
C ALA A 317 -83.69 32.40 -7.75
N LYS A 318 -83.76 32.36 -6.41
CA LYS A 318 -84.51 33.33 -5.60
C LYS A 318 -83.90 34.73 -5.70
N GLU A 319 -82.57 34.84 -5.66
CA GLU A 319 -81.89 36.12 -5.86
C GLU A 319 -82.11 36.67 -7.27
N ALA A 320 -82.05 35.82 -8.30
CA ALA A 320 -82.34 36.21 -9.67
C ALA A 320 -83.80 36.68 -9.84
N ALA A 321 -84.76 35.98 -9.23
CA ALA A 321 -86.16 36.39 -9.21
C ALA A 321 -86.38 37.72 -8.48
N ALA A 322 -85.74 37.93 -7.32
CA ALA A 322 -85.82 39.18 -6.58
C ALA A 322 -85.17 40.36 -7.34
N ARG A 323 -84.08 40.13 -8.08
CA ARG A 323 -83.48 41.15 -8.97
C ARG A 323 -84.42 41.49 -10.12
N ALA A 324 -85.03 40.48 -10.75
CA ALA A 324 -86.00 40.69 -11.83
C ALA A 324 -87.26 41.45 -11.35
N GLU A 325 -87.73 41.20 -10.12
CA GLU A 325 -88.87 41.91 -9.53
C GLU A 325 -88.52 43.39 -9.23
N ARG A 326 -87.33 43.65 -8.67
CA ARG A 326 -86.85 45.03 -8.46
C ARG A 326 -86.68 45.79 -9.76
N GLU A 327 -86.10 45.18 -10.79
CA GLU A 327 -85.99 45.80 -12.11
C GLU A 327 -87.35 46.06 -12.76
N ALA A 328 -88.33 45.16 -12.59
CA ALA A 328 -89.69 45.37 -13.07
C ALA A 328 -90.41 46.49 -12.31
N GLU A 329 -90.18 46.61 -11.01
CA GLU A 329 -90.74 47.69 -10.18
C GLU A 329 -90.09 49.04 -10.50
N GLU A 330 -88.78 49.09 -10.70
CA GLU A 330 -88.07 50.29 -11.16
C GLU A 330 -88.55 50.75 -12.55
N ARG A 331 -88.80 49.82 -13.48
CA ARG A 331 -89.42 50.16 -14.78
C ARG A 331 -90.82 50.74 -14.62
N ARG A 332 -91.68 50.14 -13.77
CA ARG A 332 -93.01 50.69 -13.47
C ARG A 332 -92.93 52.09 -12.84
N GLN A 333 -91.96 52.33 -11.96
CA GLN A 333 -91.75 53.64 -11.34
C GLN A 333 -91.20 54.66 -12.35
N ALA A 334 -90.31 54.25 -13.26
CA ALA A 334 -89.80 55.11 -14.33
C ALA A 334 -90.91 55.50 -15.31
N ASP A 335 -91.75 54.55 -15.71
CA ASP A 335 -92.90 54.79 -16.59
C ASP A 335 -93.93 55.71 -15.92
N ALA A 336 -94.18 55.55 -14.62
CA ALA A 336 -95.06 56.44 -13.85
C ALA A 336 -94.51 57.87 -13.75
N ARG A 337 -93.19 58.03 -13.53
CA ARG A 337 -92.54 59.35 -13.50
C ARG A 337 -92.55 60.02 -14.88
N ALA A 338 -92.30 59.27 -15.94
CA ALA A 338 -92.39 59.77 -17.31
C ALA A 338 -93.83 60.23 -17.66
N ALA A 339 -94.85 59.49 -17.23
CA ALA A 339 -96.25 59.87 -17.41
C ALA A 339 -96.61 61.13 -16.60
N GLU A 340 -96.07 61.30 -15.38
CA GLU A 340 -96.31 62.48 -14.56
C GLU A 340 -95.59 63.73 -15.10
N GLU A 341 -94.35 63.60 -15.58
CA GLU A 341 -93.63 64.68 -16.26
C GLU A 341 -94.34 65.11 -17.55
N GLN A 342 -94.90 64.16 -18.31
CA GLN A 342 -95.68 64.48 -19.50
C GLN A 342 -96.94 65.27 -19.14
N ARG A 343 -97.68 64.87 -18.11
CA ARG A 343 -98.85 65.63 -17.61
C ARG A 343 -98.48 67.05 -17.18
N LYS A 344 -97.34 67.23 -16.50
CA LYS A 344 -96.87 68.56 -16.07
C LYS A 344 -96.46 69.44 -17.26
N ARG A 345 -95.90 68.87 -18.33
CA ARG A 345 -95.61 69.60 -19.57
C ARG A 345 -96.88 70.03 -20.29
N ASP A 346 -97.85 69.13 -20.38
CA ASP A 346 -99.14 69.42 -21.02
C ASP A 346 -99.94 70.50 -20.23
N GLU A 347 -99.94 70.45 -18.90
CA GLU A 347 -100.53 71.50 -18.04
C GLU A 347 -99.80 72.84 -18.17
N ALA A 348 -98.47 72.86 -18.19
CA ALA A 348 -97.70 74.08 -18.37
C ALA A 348 -97.93 74.73 -19.75
N GLU A 349 -98.08 73.92 -20.79
CA GLU A 349 -98.39 74.40 -22.14
C GLU A 349 -99.83 74.93 -22.24
N ALA A 350 -100.79 74.31 -21.55
CA ALA A 350 -102.16 74.80 -21.45
C ALA A 350 -102.24 76.17 -20.76
N ILE A 351 -101.54 76.34 -19.62
CA ILE A 351 -101.48 77.63 -18.90
C ILE A 351 -100.83 78.71 -19.77
N ARG A 352 -99.79 78.38 -20.54
CA ARG A 352 -99.13 79.35 -21.41
C ARG A 352 -100.04 79.80 -22.56
N ARG A 353 -100.80 78.89 -23.17
CA ARG A 353 -101.80 79.23 -24.21
C ARG A 353 -102.93 80.09 -23.65
N GLU A 354 -103.35 79.85 -22.41
CA GLU A 354 -104.37 80.66 -21.73
C GLU A 354 -103.87 82.08 -21.42
N GLN A 355 -102.61 82.22 -20.99
CA GLN A 355 -101.98 83.54 -20.77
C GLN A 355 -101.75 84.32 -22.08
N GLU A 356 -101.36 83.65 -23.16
CA GLU A 356 -101.21 84.27 -24.49
C GLU A 356 -102.58 84.69 -25.05
N ALA A 357 -103.64 83.89 -24.86
CA ALA A 357 -105.01 84.25 -25.23
C ALA A 357 -105.56 85.44 -24.41
N ALA A 358 -105.26 85.50 -23.10
CA ALA A 358 -105.66 86.61 -22.24
C ALA A 358 -104.98 87.93 -22.62
N LYS A 359 -103.69 87.90 -23.01
CA LYS A 359 -102.98 89.09 -23.53
C LYS A 359 -103.55 89.58 -24.87
N ALA A 360 -103.82 88.67 -25.80
CA ALA A 360 -104.42 89.01 -27.08
C ALA A 360 -105.85 89.59 -26.93
N ALA A 361 -106.62 89.12 -25.95
CA ALA A 361 -107.93 89.68 -25.62
C ALA A 361 -107.83 91.10 -25.02
N ALA A 362 -106.87 91.34 -24.13
CA ALA A 362 -106.64 92.66 -23.53
C ALA A 362 -106.21 93.72 -24.57
N GLU A 363 -105.40 93.34 -25.57
CA GLU A 363 -105.00 94.25 -26.65
C GLU A 363 -106.18 94.62 -27.56
N ARG A 364 -107.07 93.67 -27.87
CA ARG A 364 -108.29 93.96 -28.66
C ARG A 364 -109.23 94.93 -27.94
N VAL A 365 -109.41 94.77 -26.63
CA VAL A 365 -110.23 95.68 -25.81
C VAL A 365 -109.62 97.09 -25.77
N ARG A 366 -108.29 97.22 -25.64
CA ARG A 366 -107.62 98.53 -25.73
C ARG A 366 -107.75 99.17 -27.11
N ALA A 367 -107.60 98.39 -28.18
CA ALA A 367 -107.77 98.90 -29.54
C ALA A 367 -109.20 99.41 -29.77
N GLN A 368 -110.22 98.65 -29.36
CA GLN A 368 -111.62 99.05 -29.47
C GLN A 368 -111.97 100.27 -28.61
N ALA A 369 -111.42 100.37 -27.40
CA ALA A 369 -111.56 101.56 -26.56
C ALA A 369 -110.93 102.81 -27.21
N GLY A 370 -109.77 102.65 -27.86
CA GLY A 370 -109.13 103.71 -28.65
C GLY A 370 -109.99 104.19 -29.82
N THR A 371 -110.62 103.27 -30.56
CA THR A 371 -111.50 103.62 -31.69
C THR A 371 -112.78 104.34 -31.23
N LEU A 372 -113.37 103.91 -30.12
CA LEU A 372 -114.56 104.55 -29.54
C LEU A 372 -114.25 105.96 -28.99
N LEU A 373 -113.07 106.16 -28.42
CA LEU A 373 -112.62 107.48 -27.99
C LEU A 373 -112.40 108.43 -29.17
N ALA A 374 -111.84 107.94 -30.28
CA ALA A 374 -111.67 108.73 -31.50
C ALA A 374 -113.02 109.14 -32.09
N LEU A 375 -114.00 108.23 -32.14
CA LEU A 375 -115.38 108.51 -32.59
C LEU A 375 -116.10 109.52 -31.69
N LEU A 376 -115.90 109.45 -30.37
CA LEU A 376 -116.44 110.46 -29.44
C LEU A 376 -115.80 111.84 -29.65
N THR A 377 -114.50 111.88 -29.93
CA THR A 377 -113.76 113.13 -30.20
C THR A 377 -114.20 113.76 -31.53
N GLU A 378 -114.44 112.95 -32.56
CA GLU A 378 -114.90 113.42 -33.87
C GLU A 378 -116.38 113.86 -33.83
N ALA A 379 -117.24 113.11 -33.14
CA ALA A 379 -118.64 113.47 -32.94
C ALA A 379 -118.80 114.80 -32.17
N ARG A 380 -117.89 115.12 -31.25
CA ARG A 380 -117.92 116.36 -30.46
C ARG A 380 -117.91 117.63 -31.32
N ALA A 381 -117.25 117.62 -32.48
CA ALA A 381 -117.17 118.74 -33.40
C ALA A 381 -118.52 119.06 -34.10
N HIS A 382 -119.46 118.11 -34.08
CA HIS A 382 -120.76 118.20 -34.75
C HIS A 382 -121.95 118.38 -33.79
N VAL A 383 -121.71 118.44 -32.48
CA VAL A 383 -122.76 118.62 -31.45
C VAL A 383 -122.77 120.08 -30.96
N PRO A 384 -123.89 120.82 -31.12
CA PRO A 384 -124.03 122.18 -30.62
C PRO A 384 -124.03 122.22 -29.08
N ALA A 385 -123.64 123.36 -28.51
CA ALA A 385 -123.50 123.53 -27.06
C ALA A 385 -124.82 123.22 -26.31
N GLY A 386 -124.72 122.37 -25.27
CA GLY A 386 -125.82 121.89 -24.44
C GLY A 386 -125.43 120.62 -23.67
N ASP A 387 -126.37 120.06 -22.90
CA ASP A 387 -126.18 118.91 -21.98
C ASP A 387 -125.49 117.68 -22.64
N LEU A 388 -125.68 117.49 -23.95
CA LEU A 388 -125.02 116.40 -24.68
C LEU A 388 -123.52 116.64 -24.93
N ALA A 389 -123.12 117.90 -25.15
CA ALA A 389 -121.72 118.28 -25.35
C ALA A 389 -120.90 118.09 -24.05
N ASP A 390 -121.48 118.48 -22.91
CA ASP A 390 -120.84 118.32 -21.59
C ASP A 390 -120.66 116.85 -21.20
N ARG A 391 -121.60 115.97 -21.59
CA ARG A 391 -121.48 114.52 -21.39
C ARG A 391 -120.43 113.88 -22.29
N ILE A 392 -120.27 114.37 -23.52
CA ILE A 392 -119.20 113.91 -24.42
C ILE A 392 -117.83 114.37 -23.90
N ASP A 393 -117.70 115.62 -23.45
CA ASP A 393 -116.45 116.14 -22.89
C ASP A 393 -116.06 115.41 -21.59
N ALA A 394 -117.03 115.12 -20.72
CA ALA A 394 -116.82 114.30 -19.53
C ALA A 394 -116.38 112.87 -19.87
N ALA A 395 -116.97 112.24 -20.90
CA ALA A 395 -116.60 110.90 -21.35
C ALA A 395 -115.19 110.86 -21.97
N ILE A 396 -114.80 111.88 -22.73
CA ILE A 396 -113.45 112.02 -23.28
C ILE A 396 -112.45 112.21 -22.14
N ALA A 397 -112.70 113.11 -21.20
CA ALA A 397 -111.80 113.38 -20.07
C ALA A 397 -111.56 112.15 -19.18
N GLN A 398 -112.61 111.34 -18.95
CA GLN A 398 -112.52 110.10 -18.17
C GLN A 398 -111.72 109.01 -18.90
N ALA A 399 -111.73 109.00 -20.23
CA ALA A 399 -111.03 108.02 -21.05
C ALA A 399 -109.60 108.45 -21.45
N THR A 400 -109.27 109.75 -21.47
CA THR A 400 -107.90 110.27 -21.69
C THR A 400 -107.12 110.49 -20.39
N GLY A 401 -107.72 110.24 -19.22
CA GLY A 401 -107.03 110.30 -17.92
C GLY A 401 -106.58 111.72 -17.52
N SER A 402 -107.28 112.75 -17.98
CA SER A 402 -106.98 114.15 -17.64
C SER A 402 -108.08 114.75 -16.75
N ALA A 403 -108.13 114.27 -15.50
CA ALA A 403 -108.79 114.93 -14.37
C ALA A 403 -108.16 114.40 -13.07
N ALA A 404 -107.36 115.26 -12.41
CA ALA A 404 -106.76 115.16 -11.07
C ALA A 404 -106.19 113.79 -10.62
#